data_AF-A0A7V9UKA0-F1
#
_entry.id   AF-A0A7V9UKA0-F1
#
_cell.length_a   1.000
_cell.length_b   1.000
_cell.length_c   1.000
_cell.angle_alpha   90.00
_cell.angle_beta   90.00
_cell.angle_gamma   90.00
#
_symmetry.space_group_name_H-M   'P 1'
#
loop_
_entity.id
_entity.type
_entity.pdbx_description
1 polymer ?
#
loop_
_entity_poly.entity_id
_entity_poly.type
_entity_poly.pdbx_seq_one_letter_code
_entity_poly.pdbx_strand_id
1 'polypeptide(L)'
;MSTNEAHNGELIERLIRHIVEKILDERIPATTPPQPETYLTIKQASLRSDIPEQTLRKWISQKRIAVYRAAGRSVRVRLSDILKEED
;
A
#
# COMPACT_ATOMS: atom_id res chain seq x y z
N MET A 1 -37.14 30.20 -8.15
CA MET A 1 -36.31 29.94 -6.95
C MET A 1 -35.71 28.55 -7.11
N SER A 2 -34.54 28.42 -7.73
CA SER A 2 -33.96 27.11 -8.12
C SER A 2 -32.43 27.09 -8.04
N THR A 3 -31.86 27.75 -7.02
CA THR A 3 -30.40 27.87 -6.85
C THR A 3 -29.87 27.12 -5.62
N ASN A 4 -30.73 26.69 -4.68
CA ASN A 4 -30.29 26.04 -3.45
C ASN A 4 -30.06 24.52 -3.59
N GLU A 5 -30.71 23.86 -4.55
CA GLU A 5 -30.57 22.41 -4.73
C GLU A 5 -29.27 22.03 -5.45
N ALA A 6 -28.85 22.83 -6.44
CA ALA A 6 -27.60 22.62 -7.16
C ALA A 6 -26.37 22.77 -6.25
N HIS A 7 -26.40 23.72 -5.32
CA HIS A 7 -25.31 23.98 -4.38
C HIS A 7 -25.18 22.85 -3.34
N ASN A 8 -26.30 22.28 -2.89
CA ASN A 8 -26.30 21.17 -1.96
C ASN A 8 -25.82 19.86 -2.60
N GLY A 9 -26.14 19.62 -3.87
CA GLY A 9 -25.62 18.46 -4.62
C GLY A 9 -24.10 18.46 -4.70
N GLU A 10 -23.50 19.62 -4.99
CA GLU A 10 -22.04 19.77 -5.09
C GLU A 10 -21.35 19.54 -3.74
N LEU A 11 -21.95 20.00 -2.63
CA LEU A 11 -21.43 19.77 -1.28
C LEU A 11 -21.46 18.27 -0.91
N ILE A 12 -22.52 17.56 -1.30
CA ILE A 12 -22.66 16.12 -1.06
C ILE A 12 -21.62 15.35 -1.88
N GLU A 13 -21.42 15.69 -3.15
CA GLU A 13 -20.40 15.05 -3.99
C GLU A 13 -18.97 15.27 -3.47
N ARG A 14 -18.66 16.48 -2.97
CA ARG A 14 -17.37 16.76 -2.34
C ARG A 14 -17.20 15.98 -1.04
N LEU A 15 -18.25 15.82 -0.25
CA LEU A 15 -18.22 15.05 0.99
C LEU A 15 -18.01 13.56 0.71
N ILE A 16 -18.72 12.99 -0.26
CA ILE A 16 -18.58 11.59 -0.66
C ILE A 16 -17.15 11.33 -1.16
N ARG A 17 -16.60 12.22 -2.01
CA ARG A 17 -15.23 12.09 -2.50
C ARG A 17 -14.22 12.11 -1.35
N HIS A 18 -14.36 13.06 -0.43
CA HIS A 18 -13.47 13.17 0.73
C HIS A 18 -13.55 11.94 1.66
N ILE A 19 -14.74 11.40 1.88
CA ILE A 19 -14.93 10.18 2.67
C ILE A 19 -14.32 8.97 1.95
N VAL A 20 -14.49 8.84 0.63
CA VAL A 20 -13.90 7.75 -0.15
C VAL A 20 -12.38 7.85 -0.17
N GLU A 21 -11.81 9.04 -0.34
CA GLU A 21 -10.37 9.27 -0.25
C GLU A 21 -9.83 8.94 1.15
N LYS A 22 -10.53 9.36 2.22
CA LYS A 22 -10.17 8.99 3.60
C LYS A 22 -10.26 7.49 3.87
N ILE A 23 -11.31 6.81 3.41
CA ILE A 23 -11.46 5.36 3.62
C ILE A 23 -10.42 4.58 2.80
N LEU A 24 -10.05 5.07 1.61
CA LEU A 24 -8.96 4.49 0.82
C LEU A 24 -7.60 4.71 1.49
N ASP A 25 -7.41 5.84 2.16
CA ASP A 25 -6.21 6.16 2.94
C ASP A 25 -6.15 5.34 4.26
N GLU A 26 -7.27 5.20 4.98
CA GLU A 26 -7.38 4.47 6.24
C GLU A 26 -7.32 2.94 6.09
N ARG A 27 -7.46 2.40 4.87
CA ARG A 27 -7.19 0.98 4.58
C ARG A 27 -5.70 0.66 4.44
N ILE A 28 -4.81 1.66 4.50
CA ILE A 28 -3.38 1.46 4.62
C ILE A 28 -2.97 1.94 6.01
N PRO A 29 -2.80 1.04 7.01
CA PRO A 29 -2.38 1.47 8.33
C PRO A 29 -1.02 2.17 8.24
N ALA A 30 -1.02 3.50 8.34
CA ALA A 30 0.15 4.34 8.30
C ALA A 30 0.39 4.99 9.68
N THR A 31 0.70 4.20 10.71
CA THR A 31 1.19 4.76 12.00
C THR A 31 2.13 3.81 12.75
N THR A 32 2.99 3.09 12.04
CA THR A 32 4.24 2.67 12.65
C THR A 32 5.35 2.82 11.61
N PRO A 33 6.37 3.67 11.84
CA PRO A 33 7.54 3.63 10.98
C PRO A 33 8.05 2.19 11.00
N PRO A 34 8.12 1.52 9.83
CA PRO A 34 8.61 0.16 9.78
C PRO A 34 10.02 0.12 10.34
N GLN A 35 10.28 -0.72 11.36
CA GLN A 35 11.62 -0.91 11.88
C GLN A 35 12.56 -1.20 10.69
N PRO A 36 13.66 -0.45 10.52
CA PRO A 36 14.45 -0.45 9.28
C PRO A 36 15.02 -1.82 8.93
N GLU A 37 15.17 -2.71 9.93
CA GLU A 37 15.72 -4.05 9.77
C GLU A 37 14.73 -5.06 9.18
N THR A 38 13.41 -4.77 9.21
CA THR A 38 12.39 -5.73 8.78
C THR A 38 11.92 -5.51 7.34
N TYR A 39 12.16 -4.33 6.77
CA TYR A 39 11.63 -3.92 5.47
C TYR A 39 12.75 -3.73 4.45
N LEU A 40 12.87 -4.72 3.57
CA LEU A 40 13.92 -4.83 2.57
C LEU A 40 13.41 -4.31 1.23
N THR A 41 14.28 -3.70 0.44
CA THR A 41 14.00 -3.51 -1.00
C THR A 41 13.88 -4.88 -1.68
N ILE A 42 13.22 -4.96 -2.84
CA ILE A 42 13.12 -6.22 -3.61
C ILE A 42 14.51 -6.86 -3.84
N LYS A 43 15.53 -6.04 -4.13
CA LYS A 43 16.91 -6.49 -4.29
C LYS A 43 17.50 -7.08 -3.01
N GLN A 44 17.31 -6.40 -1.87
CA GLN A 44 17.81 -6.90 -0.58
C GLN A 44 17.06 -8.15 -0.11
N ALA A 45 15.75 -8.22 -0.37
CA ALA A 45 14.93 -9.37 -0.09
C ALA A 45 15.42 -10.58 -0.89
N SER A 46 15.64 -10.41 -2.19
CA SER A 46 16.14 -11.46 -3.07
C SER A 46 17.47 -12.04 -2.60
N LEU A 47 18.41 -11.19 -2.18
CA LEU A 47 19.70 -11.62 -1.65
C LEU A 47 19.61 -12.33 -0.29
N ARG A 48 18.63 -11.97 0.55
CA ARG A 48 18.50 -12.54 1.90
C ARG A 48 17.68 -13.82 1.95
N SER A 49 16.71 -13.99 1.07
CA SER A 49 15.87 -15.19 1.02
C SER A 49 16.29 -16.15 -0.10
N ASP A 50 17.33 -15.84 -0.87
CA ASP A 50 17.73 -16.61 -2.07
C ASP A 50 16.61 -16.77 -3.12
N ILE A 51 15.62 -15.88 -3.10
CA ILE A 51 14.48 -15.92 -4.04
C ILE A 51 14.73 -14.93 -5.18
N PRO A 52 14.54 -15.31 -6.45
CA PRO A 52 14.71 -14.38 -7.57
C PRO A 52 13.80 -13.15 -7.45
N GLU A 53 14.33 -11.96 -7.78
CA GLU A 53 13.54 -10.71 -7.80
C GLU A 53 12.25 -10.83 -8.63
N GLN A 54 12.28 -11.60 -9.72
CA GLN A 54 11.12 -11.84 -10.57
C GLN A 54 10.00 -12.59 -9.82
N THR A 55 10.36 -13.57 -9.00
CA THR A 55 9.42 -14.32 -8.16
C THR A 55 8.82 -13.42 -7.10
N LEU A 56 9.65 -12.61 -6.42
CA LEU A 56 9.15 -11.61 -5.45
C LEU A 56 8.20 -10.61 -6.11
N ARG A 57 8.52 -10.10 -7.30
CA ARG A 57 7.63 -9.21 -8.07
C ARG A 57 6.32 -9.90 -8.45
N LYS A 58 6.36 -11.19 -8.77
CA LYS A 58 5.16 -11.99 -9.05
C LYS A 58 4.28 -12.10 -7.80
N TRP A 59 4.85 -12.40 -6.64
CA TRP A 59 4.13 -12.46 -5.37
C TRP A 59 3.51 -11.12 -4.98
N ILE A 60 4.24 -10.02 -5.20
CA ILE A 60 3.72 -8.66 -5.01
C ILE A 60 2.53 -8.39 -5.95
N SER A 61 2.67 -8.72 -7.24
CA SER A 61 1.61 -8.53 -8.24
C SER A 61 0.36 -9.35 -7.92
N GLN A 62 0.55 -10.56 -7.40
CA GLN A 62 -0.51 -11.46 -6.95
C GLN A 62 -1.05 -11.11 -5.55
N LYS A 63 -0.56 -10.04 -4.93
CA LYS A 63 -0.91 -9.60 -3.56
C LYS A 63 -0.69 -10.69 -2.49
N ARG A 64 0.23 -11.62 -2.72
CA ARG A 64 0.57 -12.69 -1.75
C ARG A 64 1.47 -12.17 -0.62
N ILE A 65 2.30 -11.16 -0.90
CA ILE A 65 3.13 -10.48 0.10
C ILE A 65 2.80 -8.98 0.17
N ALA A 66 2.79 -8.43 1.38
CA ALA A 66 2.52 -7.03 1.61
C ALA A 66 3.70 -6.15 1.15
N VAL A 67 3.38 -5.03 0.51
CA VAL A 67 4.36 -4.03 0.09
C VAL A 67 4.16 -2.71 0.81
N TYR A 68 5.27 -2.16 1.28
CA TYR A 68 5.35 -0.81 1.78
C TYR A 68 5.93 0.10 0.68
N ARG A 69 5.17 1.13 0.30
CA ARG A 69 5.65 2.15 -0.63
C ARG A 69 6.15 3.33 0.18
N ALA A 70 7.46 3.50 0.22
CA ALA A 70 8.04 4.70 0.83
C ALA A 70 7.80 5.93 -0.07
N ALA A 71 7.69 7.11 0.55
CA ALA A 71 7.68 8.39 -0.16
C ALA A 71 8.93 8.46 -1.06
N GLY A 72 8.76 8.36 -2.39
CA GLY A 72 9.87 8.20 -3.34
C GLY A 72 9.79 6.98 -4.28
N ARG A 73 8.65 6.27 -4.35
CA ARG A 73 8.40 5.12 -5.27
C ARG A 73 9.20 3.85 -4.98
N SER A 74 10.00 3.80 -3.93
CA SER A 74 10.70 2.57 -3.54
C SER A 74 9.72 1.58 -2.91
N VAL A 75 9.61 0.40 -3.52
CA VAL A 75 8.85 -0.73 -2.98
C VAL A 75 9.73 -1.48 -2.00
N ARG A 76 9.23 -1.62 -0.77
CA ARG A 76 9.83 -2.41 0.29
C ARG A 76 8.90 -3.56 0.68
N VAL A 77 9.47 -4.69 1.03
CA VAL A 77 8.79 -5.93 1.43
C VAL A 77 9.30 -6.36 2.79
N ARG A 78 8.43 -6.98 3.58
CA ARG A 78 8.81 -7.50 4.89
C ARG A 78 9.43 -8.89 4.72
N LEU A 79 10.60 -9.12 5.31
CA LEU A 79 11.27 -10.42 5.20
C LEU A 79 10.41 -11.57 5.74
N SER A 80 9.69 -11.34 6.84
CA SER A 80 8.79 -12.34 7.45
C SER A 80 7.64 -12.77 6.55
N ASP A 81 7.15 -11.91 5.64
CA ASP A 81 6.07 -12.26 4.72
C ASP A 81 6.59 -13.12 3.55
N ILE A 82 7.86 -12.95 3.18
CA ILE A 82 8.52 -13.76 2.16
C ILE A 82 8.76 -15.18 2.69
N LEU A 83 9.28 -15.29 3.92
CA LEU A 83 9.55 -16.59 4.55
C LEU A 83 8.28 -17.41 4.81
N LYS A 84 7.12 -16.76 4.98
CA LYS A 84 5.82 -17.44 5.13
C LYS A 84 5.26 -18.02 3.83
N GLU A 85 5.76 -17.55 2.70
CA GLU A 85 5.30 -17.97 1.36
C GLU A 85 6.19 -19.05 0.73
N GLU A 86 7.34 -19.31 1.34
CA GLU A 86 8.26 -20.39 0.99
C GLU A 86 7.84 -21.75 1.58
N ASP A 87 7.08 -21.76 2.67
CA ASP A 87 6.48 -22.95 3.32
C ASP A 87 5.16 -23.36 2.65
#